data_AF-A7AP26-F1
#
_entry.id   AF-A7AP26-F1
#
_cell.length_a   1.000
_cell.length_b   1.000
_cell.length_c   1.000
_cell.angle_alpha   90.00
_cell.angle_beta   90.00
_cell.angle_gamma   90.00
#
_symmetry.space_group_name_H-M   'P 1'
#
loop_
_entity.id
_entity.type
_entity.pdbx_description
1 polymer ?
#
loop_
_entity_poly.entity_id
_entity_poly.type
_entity_poly.pdbx_seq_one_letter_code
_entity_poly.pdbx_strand_id
1 'polypeptide(L)'
;MGWHIQRYIAKAGRAINPLVWRRAWKDNEGKQFNHVAAKLADQLNNEIAQIARVSQYRHWWWANPLGAGLVCYGVYKFWYMSYMAHKQRTVAQVVAHAYGQGGQWLNPVPK
;
A
#
# COMPACT_ATOMS: atom_id res chain seq x y z
N MET A 1 14.57 14.43 1.56
CA MET A 1 14.35 13.95 0.18
C MET A 1 14.79 12.50 0.12
N GLY A 2 13.84 11.55 0.14
CA GLY A 2 14.05 10.09 0.10
C GLY A 2 12.79 9.32 0.53
N TRP A 3 12.88 8.27 1.34
CA TRP A 3 11.80 7.28 1.52
C TRP A 3 10.45 7.80 2.11
N HIS A 4 10.39 9.02 2.64
CA HIS A 4 9.18 9.83 2.87
C HIS A 4 7.93 9.14 3.47
N ILE A 5 8.07 8.07 4.25
CA ILE A 5 6.96 7.27 4.81
C ILE A 5 5.89 8.14 5.51
N GLN A 6 6.31 9.12 6.33
CA GLN A 6 5.38 10.05 6.99
C GLN A 6 4.56 10.89 6.00
N ARG A 7 5.14 11.29 4.86
CA ARG A 7 4.40 12.02 3.81
C ARG A 7 3.38 11.12 3.14
N TYR A 8 3.66 9.84 2.94
CA TYR A 8 2.69 8.88 2.41
C TYR A 8 1.51 8.70 3.37
N ILE A 9 1.74 8.61 4.68
CA ILE A 9 0.67 8.58 5.69
C ILE A 9 -0.16 9.87 5.65
N ALA A 10 0.49 11.04 5.60
CA ALA A 10 -0.20 12.32 5.47
C ALA A 10 -0.95 12.46 4.13
N LYS A 11 -0.46 11.85 3.05
CA LYS A 11 -1.15 11.78 1.76
C LYS A 11 -2.40 10.90 1.86
N ALA A 12 -2.31 9.75 2.52
CA ALA A 12 -3.45 8.87 2.77
C ALA A 12 -4.51 9.56 3.65
N GLY A 13 -4.10 10.24 4.73
CA GLY A 13 -5.01 11.02 5.59
C GLY A 13 -5.72 12.15 4.84
N ARG A 14 -5.02 12.83 3.92
CA ARG A 14 -5.66 13.81 3.02
C ARG A 14 -6.59 13.14 2.00
N ALA A 15 -6.24 11.96 1.51
CA ALA A 15 -7.02 11.24 0.51
C ALA A 15 -8.36 10.71 1.04
N ILE A 16 -8.51 10.50 2.35
CA ILE A 16 -9.80 10.14 2.96
C ILE A 16 -10.65 11.36 3.36
N ASN A 17 -10.10 12.57 3.26
CA ASN A 17 -10.80 13.79 3.67
C ASN A 17 -11.77 14.27 2.58
N PRO A 18 -13.09 14.38 2.84
CA PRO A 18 -14.08 14.80 1.86
C PRO A 18 -13.84 16.20 1.27
N LEU A 19 -13.23 17.12 2.03
CA LEU A 19 -12.89 18.45 1.54
C LEU A 19 -11.84 18.39 0.42
N VAL A 20 -10.95 17.41 0.48
CA VAL A 20 -9.95 17.18 -0.57
C VAL A 20 -10.60 16.59 -1.81
N TRP A 21 -11.65 15.78 -1.68
CA TRP A 21 -12.38 15.24 -2.83
C TRP A 21 -13.05 16.33 -3.65
N ARG A 22 -13.68 17.31 -2.98
CA ARG A 22 -14.28 18.45 -3.68
C ARG A 22 -13.24 19.28 -4.44
N ARG A 23 -12.05 19.46 -3.86
CA ARG A 23 -10.94 20.13 -4.56
C ARG A 23 -10.45 19.31 -5.74
N ALA A 24 -10.21 18.01 -5.54
CA ALA A 24 -9.79 17.11 -6.60
C ALA A 24 -10.83 17.02 -7.73
N TRP A 25 -12.12 17.09 -7.43
CA TRP A 25 -13.19 17.15 -8.43
C TRP A 25 -13.04 18.38 -9.33
N LYS A 26 -12.94 19.58 -8.73
CA LYS A 26 -12.73 20.82 -9.46
C LYS A 26 -11.40 20.82 -10.23
N ASP A 27 -10.34 20.32 -9.60
CA ASP A 27 -9.01 20.26 -10.22
C ASP A 27 -8.97 19.31 -11.43
N ASN A 28 -9.90 18.36 -11.54
CA ASN A 28 -10.00 17.42 -12.66
C ASN A 28 -11.07 17.80 -13.68
N GLU A 29 -11.75 18.94 -13.51
CA GLU A 29 -12.71 19.45 -14.48
C GLU A 29 -12.00 19.70 -15.83
N GLY A 30 -12.53 19.11 -16.90
CA GLY A 30 -11.94 19.19 -18.25
C GLY A 30 -10.65 18.37 -18.46
N LYS A 31 -10.18 17.57 -17.48
CA LYS A 31 -8.99 16.73 -17.64
C LYS A 31 -9.35 15.34 -18.18
N GLN A 32 -8.56 14.86 -19.14
CA GLN A 32 -8.61 13.47 -19.57
C GLN A 32 -7.87 12.55 -18.60
N PHE A 33 -8.28 11.28 -18.58
CA PHE A 33 -7.65 10.23 -17.80
C PHE A 33 -6.14 10.13 -18.04
N ASN A 34 -5.70 10.26 -19.29
CA ASN A 34 -4.29 10.19 -19.66
C ASN A 34 -3.43 11.24 -18.95
N HIS A 35 -3.96 12.46 -18.74
CA HIS A 35 -3.24 13.50 -17.99
C HIS A 35 -3.08 13.14 -16.52
N VAL A 36 -4.07 12.47 -15.93
CA VAL A 36 -4.01 12.02 -14.54
C VAL A 36 -3.02 10.86 -14.41
N ALA A 37 -3.08 9.89 -15.31
CA ALA A 37 -2.19 8.74 -15.33
C ALA A 37 -0.72 9.15 -15.53
N ALA A 38 -0.44 10.02 -16.52
CA ALA A 38 0.90 10.54 -16.77
C ALA A 38 1.46 11.28 -15.55
N LYS A 39 0.65 12.16 -14.93
CA LYS A 39 1.05 12.86 -13.71
C LYS A 39 1.39 11.91 -12.56
N LEU A 40 0.64 10.81 -12.40
CA LEU A 40 0.91 9.81 -11.37
C LEU A 40 2.21 9.04 -11.67
N ALA A 41 2.43 8.67 -12.93
CA ALA A 41 3.66 8.01 -13.36
C ALA A 41 4.89 8.91 -13.13
N ASP A 42 4.80 10.20 -13.47
CA ASP A 42 5.89 11.16 -13.23
C ASP A 42 6.18 11.34 -11.75
N GLN A 43 5.14 11.42 -10.92
CA GLN A 43 5.30 11.50 -9.46
C GLN A 43 6.00 10.26 -8.91
N LEU A 44 5.60 9.07 -9.35
CA LEU A 44 6.22 7.81 -8.94
C LEU A 44 7.69 7.75 -9.39
N ASN A 45 7.95 8.10 -10.65
CA ASN A 45 9.30 8.11 -11.21
C ASN A 45 10.22 9.06 -10.43
N ASN A 46 9.73 10.26 -10.08
CA ASN A 46 10.50 11.22 -9.29
C ASN A 46 10.88 10.70 -7.90
N GLU A 47 9.97 9.97 -7.22
CA GLU A 47 10.26 9.37 -5.91
C GLU A 47 11.31 8.25 -6.04
N ILE A 48 11.17 7.38 -7.04
CA ILE A 48 12.14 6.30 -7.31
C ILE A 48 13.51 6.87 -7.69
N ALA A 49 13.55 7.86 -8.58
CA ALA A 49 14.78 8.52 -9.02
C ALA A 49 15.48 9.23 -7.85
N GLN A 50 14.73 9.88 -6.95
CA GLN A 50 15.30 10.46 -5.73
C GLN A 50 15.93 9.39 -4.84
N ILE A 51 15.26 8.25 -4.63
CA ILE A 51 15.82 7.16 -3.83
C ILE A 51 17.12 6.65 -4.46
N ALA A 52 17.10 6.36 -5.76
CA ALA A 52 18.26 5.84 -6.49
C ALA A 52 19.45 6.80 -6.48
N ARG A 53 19.20 8.11 -6.61
CA ARG A 53 20.26 9.11 -6.60
C ARG A 53 20.80 9.34 -5.20
N VAL A 54 19.93 9.54 -4.21
CA VAL A 54 20.33 9.86 -2.83
C VAL A 54 21.02 8.68 -2.15
N SER A 55 20.68 7.43 -2.50
CA SER A 55 21.33 6.24 -1.94
C SER A 55 22.82 6.12 -2.28
N GLN A 56 23.31 6.86 -3.28
CA GLN A 56 24.72 6.81 -3.68
C GLN A 56 25.65 7.59 -2.73
N TYR A 57 25.13 8.62 -2.06
CA TYR A 57 25.97 9.55 -1.28
C TYR A 57 25.39 9.92 0.08
N ARG A 58 24.23 9.38 0.47
CA ARG A 58 23.58 9.69 1.75
C ARG A 58 22.99 8.45 2.39
N HIS A 59 23.24 8.33 3.70
CA HIS A 59 22.62 7.33 4.55
C HIS A 59 21.46 7.93 5.36
N TRP A 60 20.44 7.11 5.60
CA TRP A 60 19.28 7.45 6.43
C TRP A 60 19.48 6.98 7.86
N TRP A 61 18.66 7.48 8.78
CA TRP A 61 18.68 7.08 10.19
C TRP A 61 18.42 5.57 10.40
N TRP A 62 17.75 4.91 9.44
CA TRP A 62 17.47 3.47 9.44
C TRP A 62 18.48 2.66 8.61
N ALA A 63 19.59 3.26 8.17
CA ALA A 63 20.61 2.56 7.40
C ALA A 63 21.14 1.35 8.19
N ASN A 64 21.25 0.21 7.50
CA ASN A 64 21.60 -1.08 8.07
C ASN A 64 22.35 -1.91 7.02
N PRO A 65 23.01 -3.04 7.38
CA PRO A 65 23.78 -3.87 6.45
C PRO A 65 22.95 -4.48 5.31
N LEU A 66 21.64 -4.60 5.47
CA LEU A 66 20.71 -5.08 4.44
C LEU A 66 20.16 -3.94 3.56
N GLY A 67 20.60 -2.70 3.80
CA GLY A 67 20.24 -1.51 3.05
C GLY A 67 18.73 -1.27 3.00
N ALA A 68 18.23 -0.97 1.79
CA ALA A 68 16.81 -0.75 1.51
C ALA A 68 15.97 -2.03 1.62
N GLY A 69 16.59 -3.23 1.59
CA GLY A 69 15.87 -4.50 1.64
C GLY A 69 15.03 -4.65 2.91
N LEU A 70 15.57 -4.22 4.06
CA LEU A 70 14.86 -4.26 5.33
C LEU A 70 13.64 -3.32 5.35
N VAL A 71 13.75 -2.15 4.70
CA VAL A 71 12.62 -1.20 4.57
C VAL A 71 11.53 -1.78 3.68
N CYS A 72 11.90 -2.31 2.51
CA CYS A 72 10.94 -2.96 1.61
C CYS A 72 10.23 -4.13 2.30
N TYR A 73 10.98 -4.98 3.01
CA TYR A 73 10.40 -6.08 3.78
C TYR A 73 9.46 -5.58 4.88
N GLY A 74 9.84 -4.53 5.62
CA GLY A 74 8.99 -3.92 6.64
C GLY A 74 7.67 -3.39 6.08
N VAL A 75 7.70 -2.71 4.92
CA VAL A 75 6.49 -2.23 4.22
C VAL A 75 5.62 -3.39 3.77
N TYR A 76 6.21 -4.43 3.17
CA TYR A 76 5.48 -5.65 2.80
C TYR A 76 4.82 -6.32 4.01
N LYS A 77 5.57 -6.49 5.11
CA LYS A 77 5.09 -7.15 6.31
C LYS A 77 3.97 -6.34 6.98
N PHE A 78 4.09 -5.02 6.99
CA PHE A 78 3.03 -4.13 7.45
C PHE A 78 1.75 -4.29 6.62
N TRP A 79 1.85 -4.22 5.29
CA TRP A 79 0.71 -4.45 4.40
C TRP A 79 0.06 -5.82 4.64
N TYR A 80 0.86 -6.88 4.75
CA TYR A 80 0.37 -8.22 5.01
C TYR A 80 -0.42 -8.29 6.32
N MET A 81 0.13 -7.76 7.41
CA MET A 81 -0.50 -7.82 8.73
C MET A 81 -1.75 -6.93 8.81
N SER A 82 -1.73 -5.75 8.21
CA SER A 82 -2.86 -4.82 8.25
C SER A 82 -4.02 -5.25 7.35
N TYR A 83 -3.75 -5.84 6.19
CA TYR A 83 -4.77 -6.18 5.21
C TYR A 83 -5.01 -7.69 5.10
N MET A 84 -3.99 -8.46 4.70
CA MET A 84 -4.17 -9.89 4.41
C MET A 84 -4.50 -10.72 5.65
N ALA A 85 -3.82 -10.49 6.76
CA ALA A 85 -4.13 -11.19 8.01
C ALA A 85 -5.52 -10.83 8.54
N HIS A 86 -5.96 -9.57 8.38
CA HIS A 86 -7.31 -9.17 8.72
C HIS A 86 -8.34 -9.89 7.83
N LYS A 87 -8.12 -9.92 6.51
CA LYS A 87 -8.95 -10.66 5.56
C LYS A 87 -9.04 -12.16 5.91
N GLN A 88 -7.92 -12.80 6.25
CA GLN A 88 -7.88 -14.21 6.66
C GLN A 88 -8.72 -14.46 7.92
N ARG A 89 -8.70 -13.55 8.91
CA ARG A 89 -9.54 -13.66 10.11
C ARG A 89 -11.04 -13.57 9.79
N THR A 90 -11.43 -12.61 8.95
CA THR A 90 -12.82 -12.49 8.51
C THR A 90 -13.28 -13.74 7.77
N VAL A 91 -12.45 -14.26 6.86
CA VAL A 91 -12.77 -15.50 6.13
C VAL A 91 -12.87 -16.69 7.08
N ALA A 92 -11.97 -16.82 8.05
CA ALA A 92 -12.03 -17.89 9.04
C ALA A 92 -13.35 -17.85 9.84
N GLN A 93 -13.81 -16.67 10.26
CA GLN A 93 -15.10 -16.51 10.92
C GLN A 93 -16.27 -16.91 10.01
N VAL A 94 -16.27 -16.42 8.76
CA VAL A 94 -17.31 -16.76 7.78
C VAL A 94 -17.39 -18.26 7.54
N VAL A 95 -16.25 -18.93 7.35
CA VAL A 95 -16.20 -20.37 7.12
C VAL A 95 -16.63 -21.14 8.36
N ALA A 96 -16.17 -20.74 9.56
CA ALA A 96 -16.56 -21.37 10.81
C ALA A 96 -18.08 -21.29 11.04
N HIS A 97 -18.69 -20.14 10.74
CA HIS A 97 -20.14 -19.96 10.87
C HIS A 97 -20.95 -20.70 9.80
N ALA A 98 -20.44 -20.84 8.58
CA ALA A 98 -21.17 -21.48 7.47
C ALA A 98 -21.01 -23.01 7.43
N TYR A 99 -19.80 -23.52 7.68
CA TYR A 99 -19.43 -24.91 7.44
C TYR A 99 -18.71 -25.58 8.63
N GLY A 100 -18.57 -24.88 9.75
CA GLY A 100 -17.72 -25.32 10.87
C GLY A 100 -16.23 -24.98 10.65
N GLN A 101 -15.46 -24.96 11.73
CA GLN A 101 -14.02 -24.65 11.66
C GLN A 101 -13.31 -25.71 10.82
N GLY A 102 -12.61 -25.27 9.77
CA GLY A 102 -11.98 -26.18 8.81
C GLY A 102 -12.93 -26.77 7.77
N GLY A 103 -14.19 -26.32 7.73
CA GLY A 103 -15.21 -26.78 6.79
C GLY A 103 -14.80 -26.68 5.32
N GLN A 104 -13.98 -25.68 4.98
CA GLN A 104 -13.42 -25.51 3.65
C GLN A 104 -12.40 -26.59 3.23
N TRP A 105 -11.93 -27.40 4.19
CA TRP A 105 -10.97 -28.48 3.99
C TRP A 105 -11.56 -29.86 4.29
N LEU A 106 -12.89 -29.98 4.39
CA LEU A 106 -13.55 -31.28 4.51
C LEU A 106 -13.36 -32.11 3.24
N ASN A 107 -13.21 -33.42 3.43
CA ASN A 107 -13.17 -34.37 2.32
C ASN A 107 -14.52 -34.38 1.59
N PRO A 108 -14.53 -34.71 0.29
CA PRO A 108 -15.78 -34.90 -0.45
C PRO A 108 -16.63 -36.01 0.19
N VAL A 109 -17.95 -35.89 0.06
CA VAL A 109 -18.89 -36.90 0.56
C VAL A 109 -18.61 -38.24 -0.15
N PRO A 110 -18.40 -39.34 0.61
CA PRO A 110 -18.20 -40.67 0.03
C PRO A 110 -19.39 -41.07 -0.86
N LYS A 111 -19.11 -41.78 -1.96
CA LYS A 111 -20.14 -42.34 -2.87
C LYS A 111 -20.57 -43.72 -2.42
#